data_AF-A0A927Z5P7-F1
#
_entry.id   AF-A0A927Z5P7-F1
#
_cell.length_a   1.000
_cell.length_b   1.000
_cell.length_c   1.000
_cell.angle_alpha   90.00
_cell.angle_beta   90.00
_cell.angle_gamma   90.00
#
_symmetry.space_group_name_H-M   'P 1'
#
loop_
_entity.id
_entity.type
_entity.pdbx_description
1 polymer ?
#
loop_
_entity_poly.entity_id
_entity_poly.type
_entity_poly.pdbx_seq_one_letter_code
_entity_poly.pdbx_strand_id
1 'polypeptide(L)'
;MIKILLSRKLGEMRWTQADLARATGIRPNTINELYHELVERVNIEHLDLICEALDCELDELIIRVPNDETSILHTRQGTKKGTASAATRAMPKRKRD
;
A
#
# COMPACT_ATOMS: atom_id res chain seq x y z
N MET A 1 3.27 -5.47 -0.65
CA MET A 1 3.42 -4.07 -1.11
C MET A 1 2.38 -3.20 -0.44
N ILE A 2 2.70 -1.95 -0.15
CA ILE A 2 1.69 -0.95 0.22
C ILE A 2 1.14 -0.34 -1.07
N LYS A 3 -0.16 -0.07 -1.12
CA LYS A 3 -0.84 0.59 -2.23
C LYS A 3 -1.62 1.80 -1.76
N ILE A 4 -1.74 2.81 -2.62
CA ILE A 4 -2.51 4.03 -2.37
C ILE A 4 -3.70 4.05 -3.34
N LEU A 5 -4.92 4.05 -2.80
CA LEU A 5 -6.17 3.96 -3.55
C LEU A 5 -6.76 5.34 -3.90
N LEU A 6 -5.92 6.36 -4.01
CA LEU A 6 -6.37 7.74 -4.20
C LEU A 6 -7.21 7.92 -5.48
N SER A 7 -6.82 7.25 -6.57
CA SER A 7 -7.56 7.31 -7.84
C SER A 7 -8.99 6.80 -7.73
N ARG A 8 -9.18 5.70 -6.98
CA ARG A 8 -10.50 5.15 -6.68
C ARG A 8 -11.33 6.11 -5.84
N LYS A 9 -10.75 6.62 -4.74
CA LYS A 9 -11.47 7.49 -3.80
C LYS A 9 -11.92 8.80 -4.45
N LEU A 10 -11.06 9.41 -5.27
CA LEU A 10 -11.42 10.60 -6.05
C LEU A 10 -12.56 10.31 -7.05
N GLY A 11 -12.56 9.13 -7.67
CA GLY A 11 -13.63 8.70 -8.56
C GLY A 11 -14.99 8.54 -7.85
N GLU A 12 -14.99 7.95 -6.65
CA GLU A 12 -16.18 7.78 -5.81
C GLU A 12 -16.78 9.14 -5.41
N MET A 13 -15.93 10.12 -5.11
CA MET A 13 -16.36 11.47 -4.72
C MET A 13 -16.56 12.44 -5.89
N ARG A 14 -16.22 12.03 -7.13
CA ARG A 14 -16.19 12.89 -8.33
C ARG A 14 -15.28 14.11 -8.21
N TRP A 15 -14.14 13.95 -7.55
CA TRP A 15 -13.12 15.00 -7.43
C TRP A 15 -12.05 14.84 -8.51
N THR A 16 -11.52 15.95 -9.00
CA THR A 16 -10.30 15.95 -9.83
C THR A 16 -9.05 16.05 -8.96
N GLN A 17 -7.88 15.66 -9.49
CA GLN A 17 -6.59 15.90 -8.83
C GLN A 17 -6.37 17.39 -8.52
N ALA A 18 -6.87 18.28 -9.39
CA ALA A 18 -6.79 19.73 -9.20
C ALA A 18 -7.67 20.22 -8.05
N ASP A 19 -8.85 19.62 -7.85
CA ASP A 19 -9.72 19.94 -6.70
C ASP A 19 -9.03 19.56 -5.39
N LEU A 20 -8.47 18.35 -5.33
CA LEU A 20 -7.75 17.89 -4.15
C LEU A 20 -6.52 18.77 -3.84
N ALA A 21 -5.73 19.11 -4.85
CA ALA A 21 -4.56 19.98 -4.68
C ALA A 21 -4.95 21.37 -4.14
N ARG A 22 -6.08 21.93 -4.62
CA ARG A 22 -6.60 23.20 -4.12
C ARG A 22 -7.11 23.10 -2.67
N ALA A 23 -7.84 22.04 -2.35
CA ALA A 23 -8.42 21.84 -1.03
C ALA A 23 -7.35 21.61 0.04
N THR A 24 -6.32 20.81 -0.26
CA THR A 24 -5.27 20.42 0.68
C THR A 24 -4.06 21.35 0.69
N GLY A 25 -3.91 22.21 -0.32
CA GLY A 25 -2.71 23.01 -0.52
C GLY A 25 -1.47 22.19 -0.93
N ILE A 26 -1.61 20.88 -1.13
CA ILE A 26 -0.52 20.01 -1.58
C ILE A 26 -0.21 20.31 -3.05
N ARG A 27 1.08 20.33 -3.38
CA ARG A 27 1.53 20.62 -4.75
C ARG A 27 0.88 19.64 -5.75
N PRO A 28 0.37 20.11 -6.90
CA PRO A 28 -0.26 19.23 -7.90
C PRO A 28 0.61 18.05 -8.33
N ASN A 29 1.94 18.24 -8.43
CA ASN A 29 2.86 17.15 -8.76
C ASN A 29 2.86 16.03 -7.72
N THR A 30 2.81 16.38 -6.43
CA THR A 30 2.73 15.40 -5.34
C THR A 30 1.39 14.67 -5.36
N ILE A 31 0.28 15.36 -5.61
CA ILE A 31 -1.02 14.70 -5.80
C ILE A 31 -0.99 13.75 -7.00
N ASN A 32 -0.32 14.14 -8.09
CA ASN A 32 -0.16 13.29 -9.27
C ASN A 32 0.65 12.02 -8.97
N GLU A 33 1.77 12.13 -8.26
CA GLU A 33 2.57 10.99 -7.82
C GLU A 33 1.80 10.06 -6.88
N LEU A 34 1.03 10.62 -5.92
CA LEU A 34 0.14 9.86 -5.04
C LEU A 34 -0.96 9.13 -5.84
N TYR A 35 -1.54 9.80 -6.83
CA TYR A 35 -2.61 9.25 -7.67
C TYR A 35 -2.14 8.07 -8.52
N HIS A 36 -0.91 8.13 -9.02
CA HIS A 36 -0.31 7.09 -9.86
C HIS A 36 0.56 6.09 -9.07
N GLU A 37 0.56 6.15 -7.74
CA GLU A 37 1.36 5.28 -6.87
C GLU A 37 2.88 5.32 -7.19
N LEU A 38 3.39 6.46 -7.66
CA LEU A 38 4.79 6.66 -8.06
C LEU A 38 5.68 7.18 -6.92
N VAL A 39 5.05 7.47 -5.78
CA VAL A 39 5.69 8.03 -4.60
C VAL A 39 6.51 6.97 -3.84
N GLU A 40 7.77 7.29 -3.56
CA GLU A 40 8.63 6.46 -2.68
C GLU A 40 8.42 6.74 -1.19
N ARG A 41 8.02 7.98 -0.85
CA ARG A 41 7.86 8.46 0.53
C ARG A 41 6.63 9.34 0.64
N VAL A 42 5.78 9.03 1.61
CA VAL A 42 4.57 9.81 1.87
C VAL A 42 4.75 10.58 3.18
N ASN A 43 4.40 11.87 3.17
CA ASN A 43 4.30 12.68 4.38
C ASN A 43 2.98 12.32 5.10
N ILE A 44 3.06 12.04 6.40
CA ILE A 44 1.88 11.72 7.23
C ILE A 44 0.91 12.90 7.29
N GLU A 45 1.41 14.14 7.34
CA GLU A 45 0.55 15.34 7.32
C GLU A 45 -0.23 15.46 6.01
N HIS A 46 0.36 15.05 4.88
CA HIS A 46 -0.37 15.03 3.61
C HIS A 46 -1.49 13.98 3.62
N LEU A 47 -1.27 12.84 4.27
CA LEU A 47 -2.31 11.81 4.40
C LEU A 47 -3.47 12.32 5.24
N ASP A 48 -3.17 12.98 6.36
CA ASP A 48 -4.17 13.59 7.24
C ASP A 48 -5.03 14.61 6.49
N LEU A 49 -4.38 15.55 5.78
CA LEU A 49 -5.07 16.56 4.97
C LEU A 49 -5.94 15.95 3.86
N ILE A 50 -5.47 14.88 3.22
CA ILE A 50 -6.24 14.17 2.18
C ILE A 50 -7.45 13.46 2.80
N CYS A 51 -7.28 12.82 3.96
CA CYS A 51 -8.37 12.16 4.68
C CYS A 51 -9.43 13.17 5.13
N GLU A 52 -9.01 14.32 5.66
CA GLU A 52 -9.90 15.42 6.04
C GLU A 52 -10.64 16.00 4.82
N ALA A 53 -9.93 16.26 3.72
CA ALA A 53 -10.53 16.82 2.50
C ALA A 53 -11.52 15.86 1.82
N LEU A 54 -11.29 14.55 1.92
CA LEU A 54 -12.11 13.51 1.30
C LEU A 54 -13.09 12.84 2.27
N ASP A 55 -13.15 13.29 3.53
CA ASP A 55 -13.99 12.72 4.59
C ASP A 55 -13.88 11.18 4.64
N CYS A 56 -12.66 10.68 4.80
CA CYS A 56 -12.40 9.24 4.77
C CYS A 56 -11.36 8.77 5.78
N GLU A 57 -11.42 7.48 6.09
CA GLU A 57 -10.44 6.83 6.96
C GLU A 57 -9.16 6.45 6.20
N LEU A 58 -8.06 6.32 6.94
CA LEU A 58 -6.74 6.02 6.35
C LEU A 58 -6.69 4.65 5.67
N ASP A 59 -7.44 3.66 6.16
CA ASP A 59 -7.49 2.30 5.61
C ASP A 59 -8.32 2.19 4.32
N GLU A 60 -9.18 3.17 4.04
CA GLU A 60 -9.82 3.34 2.74
C GLU A 60 -8.83 3.88 1.69
N LEU A 61 -7.83 4.65 2.13
CA LEU A 61 -6.83 5.27 1.27
C LEU A 61 -5.59 4.38 1.08
N ILE A 62 -5.13 3.67 2.11
CA ILE A 62 -3.90 2.88 2.09
C ILE A 62 -4.19 1.43 2.48
N ILE A 63 -3.74 0.51 1.62
CA ILE A 63 -3.87 -0.93 1.88
C ILE A 63 -2.52 -1.65 1.85
N ARG A 64 -2.41 -2.69 2.68
CA ARG A 64 -1.30 -3.64 2.60
C ARG A 64 -1.72 -4.84 1.76
N VAL A 65 -1.06 -5.02 0.61
CA VAL A 65 -1.13 -6.24 -0.19
C VAL A 65 0.00 -7.17 0.26
N PRO A 66 -0.27 -8.39 0.76
CA PRO A 66 0.78 -9.35 1.09
C PRO A 66 1.64 -9.68 -0.13
N ASN A 67 2.95 -9.85 0.07
CA ASN A 67 3.84 -10.44 -0.93
C ASN A 67 3.96 -11.94 -0.66
N ASP A 68 4.15 -12.74 -1.72
CA ASP A 68 4.37 -14.18 -1.60
C ASP A 68 5.67 -14.50 -0.85
N GLU A 69 6.68 -13.65 -1.00
CA GLU A 69 7.97 -13.77 -0.33
C GLU A 69 8.21 -12.66 0.71
N THR A 70 8.90 -13.01 1.80
CA THR A 70 9.22 -12.06 2.87
C THR A 70 10.52 -11.33 2.55
N SER A 71 10.49 -10.00 2.55
CA SER A 71 11.70 -9.17 2.45
C SER A 71 12.38 -8.92 3.80
N ILE A 72 11.82 -9.41 4.90
CA ILE A 72 12.32 -9.20 6.26
C ILE A 72 13.45 -10.18 6.55
N LEU A 73 14.68 -9.66 6.67
CA LEU A 73 15.90 -10.45 6.87
C LEU A 73 16.21 -10.80 8.33
N HIS A 74 15.70 -10.04 9.29
CA HIS A 74 16.02 -10.20 10.71
C HIS A 74 14.76 -10.45 11.55
N THR A 75 14.92 -11.14 12.68
CA THR A 75 13.87 -11.33 13.67
C THR A 75 13.73 -10.11 14.58
N ARG A 76 12.70 -10.09 15.44
CA ARG A 76 12.54 -9.06 16.49
C ARG A 76 13.75 -8.93 17.44
N GLN A 77 14.58 -9.98 17.52
CA GLN A 77 15.80 -10.01 18.34
C GLN A 77 17.05 -9.57 17.56
N GLY A 78 16.90 -9.15 16.29
CA GLY A 78 18.01 -8.74 15.43
C GLY A 78 18.82 -9.91 14.83
N THR A 79 18.48 -11.16 15.13
CA THR A 79 19.13 -12.33 14.53
C THR A 79 18.64 -12.55 13.10
N LYS A 80 19.50 -13.08 12.22
CA LYS A 80 19.10 -13.41 10.84
C LYS A 80 17.96 -14.42 10.85
N LYS A 81 16.89 -14.12 10.12
CA LYS A 81 15.76 -15.03 9.92
C LYS A 81 16.28 -16.18 9.06
N GLY A 82 16.26 -17.40 9.62
CA GLY A 82 16.64 -18.59 8.87
C GLY A 82 15.82 -18.68 7.59
N THR A 83 16.48 -18.87 6.45
CA THR A 83 15.82 -19.02 5.15
C THR A 83 15.02 -20.32 5.16
N ALA A 84 13.75 -20.25 5.56
CA ALA A 84 12.80 -21.31 5.28
C ALA A 84 12.48 -21.24 3.79
N SER A 85 13.29 -21.91 2.97
CA SER A 85 12.92 -22.22 1.59
C SER A 85 11.60 -22.98 1.61
N ALA A 86 10.61 -22.49 0.87
CA ALA A 86 9.34 -23.15 0.67
C ALA A 86 9.53 -24.43 -0.17
N ALA A 87 10.08 -25.46 0.45
CA ALA A 87 10.10 -26.81 -0.09
C ALA A 87 9.47 -27.73 0.97
N THR A 88 8.17 -27.98 0.83
CA THR A 88 7.53 -29.32 0.92
C THR A 88 6.01 -29.12 0.87
N ARG A 89 5.45 -29.01 -0.34
CA ARG A 89 4.10 -29.52 -0.60
C ARG A 89 4.29 -30.89 -1.25
N ALA A 90 4.70 -31.87 -0.46
CA ALA A 90 4.74 -33.26 -0.88
C ALA A 90 3.29 -33.72 -1.08
N MET A 91 2.87 -33.84 -2.33
CA MET A 91 1.69 -34.61 -2.70
C MET A 91 1.97 -36.07 -2.36
N PRO A 92 1.20 -36.74 -1.48
CA PRO A 92 1.44 -38.14 -1.19
C PRO A 92 1.12 -38.95 -2.46
N LYS A 93 2.11 -39.66 -2.99
CA LYS A 93 1.91 -40.64 -4.07
C LYS A 93 0.85 -41.63 -3.58
N ARG A 94 -0.33 -41.62 -4.21
CA ARG A 94 -1.34 -42.67 -4.04
C ARG A 94 -0.70 -43.99 -4.48
N LYS A 95 -0.37 -44.83 -3.50
CA LYS A 95 -0.26 -46.28 -3.63
C LYS A 95 -1.67 -46.85 -3.75
N ARG A 96 -1.92 -47.64 -4.79
CA ARG A 96 -2.91 -48.72 -4.95
C ARG A 96 -2.92 -49.07 -6.44
N ASP A 97 -2.11 -50.05 -6.82
CA ASP A 97 -2.52 -51.47 -7.02
C ASP A 97 -3.11 -51.64 -8.42
#